data_AF-A0A1I3D0F3-F1
#
_entry.id   AF-A0A1I3D0F3-F1
#
_cell.length_a   1.000
_cell.length_b   1.000
_cell.length_c   1.000
_cell.angle_alpha   90.00
_cell.angle_beta   90.00
_cell.angle_gamma   90.00
#
_symmetry.space_group_name_H-M   'P 1'
#
loop_
_entity.id
_entity.type
_entity.pdbx_description
1 polymer ?
#
loop_
_entity_poly.entity_id
_entity_poly.type
_entity_poly.pdbx_seq_one_letter_code
_entity_poly.pdbx_strand_id
1 'polypeptide(L)'
;MLYILFSIIVLLPVFSGFGALCGKILSAKIIKLSSKLIAGISSLSLLLITLAFFIPLNIYVEIPVLGIGFISFFYFKIYKEFYDLLKWNYKIFFIFLIIIIFSASFYPFILDHFGYYVPTIKWLSEIGLVKGISNLDLLLGQMSFWHFLQAGFSNFSDIYLRLNAVLMVVYLIYILENKSWFHLLFFPVLLLFTQSPSPDLPAIVFSLIILNKILEVNKNANLIFAFSIFVFAIKPTMIWVPIITLLYSIFILKSNVKFLFFGLMIFCLFILKNLYTFGFPIFPVSVFDLNLSWRPNAQLLKISSEVAIQKTFDMQFSISQINQFSTFDHIKNWLFLDGIKSFIHLCLIALLTIFTFFVFKKNKKIIYFIWISILVKIILILLFSAQYRFFIDVFFVIFFIIFYQIFSKKLILLTTSILVIFSFLFLSFPQIIKNNVPSFKLGNYMLGISKDQWIKPAYFKLNNYKTYKIGNLKFNIVKNYPFSFDTPIPSISPEYLKEDLNAGIFPQMITNNIKDGFIWKKLSVENERKLRKIVKDPGY
;
A
#
# COMPACT_ATOMS: atom_id res chain seq x y z
N MET A 1 -12.15 15.72 10.99
CA MET A 1 -13.20 15.26 10.05
C MET A 1 -13.38 16.30 8.97
N LEU A 2 -13.49 17.59 9.31
CA LEU A 2 -13.54 18.70 8.35
C LEU A 2 -12.37 18.69 7.35
N TYR A 3 -11.14 18.48 7.80
CA TYR A 3 -9.99 18.37 6.89
C TYR A 3 -10.10 17.20 5.91
N ILE A 4 -10.64 16.05 6.35
CA ILE A 4 -10.84 14.89 5.47
C ILE A 4 -11.94 15.19 4.45
N LEU A 5 -13.03 15.85 4.87
CA LEU A 5 -14.09 16.29 3.97
C LEU A 5 -13.54 17.27 2.92
N PHE A 6 -12.69 18.21 3.34
CA PHE A 6 -11.98 19.12 2.45
C PHE A 6 -11.15 18.35 1.41
N SER A 7 -10.33 17.39 1.83
CA SER A 7 -9.57 16.52 0.92
C SER A 7 -10.47 15.81 -0.09
N ILE A 8 -11.62 15.28 0.35
CA ILE A 8 -12.58 14.60 -0.53
C ILE A 8 -13.18 15.58 -1.56
N ILE A 9 -13.61 16.77 -1.13
CA ILE A 9 -14.21 17.79 -1.99
C ILE A 9 -13.20 18.28 -3.03
N VAL A 10 -11.93 18.41 -2.67
CA VAL A 10 -10.87 18.89 -3.58
C VAL A 10 -10.44 17.78 -4.54
N LEU A 11 -10.17 16.58 -4.05
CA LEU A 11 -9.49 15.55 -4.84
C LEU A 11 -10.42 14.75 -5.75
N LEU A 12 -11.72 14.63 -5.44
CA LEU A 12 -12.67 13.95 -6.34
C LEU A 12 -12.81 14.67 -7.71
N PRO A 13 -13.02 15.99 -7.77
CA PRO A 13 -12.97 16.75 -9.03
C PRO A 13 -11.64 16.57 -9.77
N VAL A 14 -10.51 16.67 -9.06
CA VAL A 14 -9.17 16.58 -9.66
C VAL A 14 -8.95 15.21 -10.30
N PHE A 15 -9.22 14.11 -9.57
CA PHE A 15 -9.09 12.76 -10.12
C PHE A 15 -10.03 12.53 -11.30
N SER A 16 -11.28 12.93 -11.21
CA SER A 16 -12.20 12.73 -12.33
C SER A 16 -11.82 13.58 -13.55
N GLY A 17 -11.32 14.80 -13.35
CA GLY A 17 -10.79 15.68 -14.39
C GLY A 17 -9.60 15.07 -15.14
N PHE A 18 -8.59 14.58 -14.41
CA PHE A 18 -7.47 13.83 -15.01
C PHE A 18 -7.92 12.55 -15.70
N GLY A 19 -8.94 11.88 -15.15
CA GLY A 19 -9.56 10.71 -15.77
C GLY A 19 -10.15 11.00 -17.14
N ALA A 20 -10.85 12.13 -17.28
CA ALA A 20 -11.42 12.56 -18.55
C ALA A 20 -10.33 12.99 -19.56
N LEU A 21 -9.30 13.72 -19.10
CA LEU A 21 -8.13 14.02 -19.93
C LEU A 21 -7.46 12.76 -20.45
N CYS A 22 -7.21 11.79 -19.57
CA CYS A 22 -6.61 10.51 -19.92
C CYS A 22 -7.46 9.75 -20.94
N GLY A 23 -8.79 9.72 -20.75
CA GLY A 23 -9.73 9.13 -21.73
C GLY A 23 -9.62 9.77 -23.11
N LYS A 24 -9.48 11.10 -23.18
CA LYS A 24 -9.27 11.84 -24.44
C LYS A 24 -7.92 11.50 -25.09
N ILE A 25 -6.84 11.45 -24.32
CA ILE A 25 -5.48 11.15 -24.80
C ILE A 25 -5.41 9.71 -25.34
N LEU A 26 -5.96 8.74 -24.60
CA LEU A 26 -5.94 7.32 -24.98
C LEU A 26 -7.00 6.95 -26.02
N SER A 27 -7.80 7.92 -26.50
CA SER A 27 -8.97 7.67 -27.35
C SER A 27 -9.89 6.56 -26.80
N ALA A 28 -9.93 6.44 -25.47
CA ALA A 28 -10.64 5.39 -24.77
C ALA A 28 -12.02 5.90 -24.37
N LYS A 29 -13.07 5.13 -24.68
CA LYS A 29 -14.44 5.42 -24.22
C LYS A 29 -14.57 5.14 -22.72
N ILE A 30 -14.07 6.05 -21.89
CA ILE A 30 -14.27 6.02 -20.43
C ILE A 30 -15.59 6.74 -20.12
N ILE A 31 -16.68 5.98 -20.13
CA ILE A 31 -18.03 6.54 -20.01
C ILE A 31 -18.37 6.82 -18.55
N LYS A 32 -18.13 5.84 -17.67
CA LYS A 32 -18.55 5.85 -16.27
C LYS A 32 -17.70 6.76 -15.39
N LEU A 33 -18.31 7.43 -14.42
CA LEU A 33 -17.67 8.33 -13.46
C LEU A 33 -16.62 7.61 -12.61
N SER A 34 -16.95 6.42 -12.08
CA SER A 34 -16.00 5.60 -11.32
C SER A 34 -14.77 5.22 -12.14
N SER A 35 -14.96 4.97 -13.44
CA SER A 35 -13.86 4.64 -14.34
C SER A 35 -12.98 5.87 -14.63
N LYS A 36 -13.56 7.07 -14.72
CA LYS A 36 -12.80 8.33 -14.80
C LYS A 36 -11.98 8.54 -13.52
N LEU A 37 -12.58 8.39 -12.34
CA LEU A 37 -11.86 8.53 -11.06
C LEU A 37 -10.66 7.59 -10.96
N ILE A 38 -10.85 6.30 -11.29
CA ILE A 38 -9.79 5.29 -11.26
C ILE A 38 -8.70 5.57 -12.30
N ALA A 39 -9.09 5.96 -13.52
CA ALA A 39 -8.16 6.33 -14.58
C ALA A 39 -7.37 7.59 -14.20
N GLY A 40 -7.99 8.55 -13.54
CA GLY A 40 -7.36 9.76 -13.01
C GLY A 40 -6.34 9.46 -11.93
N ILE A 41 -6.72 8.67 -10.93
CA ILE A 41 -5.79 8.19 -9.89
C ILE A 41 -4.58 7.50 -10.53
N SER A 42 -4.82 6.59 -11.48
CA SER A 42 -3.75 5.79 -12.10
C SER A 42 -2.83 6.66 -12.96
N SER A 43 -3.39 7.47 -13.86
CA SER A 43 -2.62 8.35 -14.75
C SER A 43 -1.84 9.42 -13.98
N LEU A 44 -2.46 10.02 -12.95
CA LEU A 44 -1.79 11.00 -12.14
C LEU A 44 -0.68 10.39 -11.28
N SER A 45 -0.87 9.18 -10.76
CA SER A 45 0.21 8.45 -10.07
C SER A 45 1.42 8.26 -10.99
N LEU A 46 1.20 7.81 -12.23
CA LEU A 46 2.28 7.63 -13.21
C LEU A 46 3.00 8.94 -13.55
N LEU A 47 2.24 10.04 -13.68
CA LEU A 47 2.80 11.37 -13.89
C LEU A 47 3.68 11.79 -12.70
N LEU A 48 3.18 11.68 -11.48
CA LEU A 48 3.89 12.08 -10.26
C LEU A 48 5.15 11.24 -10.02
N ILE A 49 5.10 9.94 -10.31
CA ILE A 49 6.30 9.08 -10.25
C ILE A 49 7.36 9.57 -11.23
N THR A 50 6.95 9.88 -12.47
CA THR A 50 7.86 10.38 -13.50
C THR A 50 8.47 11.73 -13.09
N LEU A 51 7.66 12.64 -12.55
CA LEU A 51 8.13 13.94 -12.05
C LEU A 51 9.07 13.80 -10.86
N ALA A 52 8.83 12.84 -9.96
CA ALA A 52 9.63 12.64 -8.75
C ALA A 52 11.10 12.30 -9.05
N PHE A 53 11.42 11.74 -10.22
CA PHE A 53 12.82 11.55 -10.65
C PHE A 53 13.58 12.88 -10.77
N PHE A 54 12.87 13.96 -11.11
CA PHE A 54 13.49 15.23 -11.47
C PHE A 54 13.25 16.33 -10.45
N ILE A 55 12.10 16.34 -9.77
CA ILE A 55 11.70 17.41 -8.86
C ILE A 55 10.99 16.86 -7.61
N PRO A 56 11.09 17.54 -6.45
CA PRO A 56 10.30 17.22 -5.28
C PRO A 56 8.80 17.41 -5.53
N LEU A 57 7.98 16.53 -4.96
CA LEU A 57 6.52 16.59 -5.04
C LEU A 57 5.94 17.55 -3.99
N ASN A 58 6.42 18.80 -4.02
CA ASN A 58 6.03 19.85 -3.08
C ASN A 58 4.82 20.65 -3.60
N ILE A 59 4.50 21.76 -2.90
CA ILE A 59 3.39 22.65 -3.23
C ILE A 59 3.45 23.20 -4.66
N TYR A 60 4.65 23.37 -5.25
CA TYR A 60 4.81 23.86 -6.62
C TYR A 60 4.41 22.83 -7.68
N VAL A 61 4.40 21.53 -7.34
CA VAL A 61 3.83 20.47 -8.19
C VAL A 61 2.33 20.32 -7.91
N GLU A 62 1.94 20.39 -6.64
CA GLU A 62 0.55 20.20 -6.22
C GLU A 62 -0.39 21.25 -6.81
N ILE A 63 -0.05 22.54 -6.77
CA ILE A 63 -0.92 23.63 -7.26
C ILE A 63 -1.25 23.47 -8.76
N PRO A 64 -0.28 23.30 -9.68
CA PRO A 64 -0.58 23.07 -11.09
C PRO A 64 -1.40 21.80 -11.34
N VAL A 65 -1.12 20.72 -10.60
CA VAL A 65 -1.90 19.47 -10.70
C VAL A 65 -3.36 19.72 -10.30
N LEU A 66 -3.61 20.38 -9.17
CA LEU A 66 -4.96 20.76 -8.75
C LEU A 66 -5.63 21.65 -9.82
N GLY A 67 -4.94 22.67 -10.31
CA GLY A 67 -5.44 23.59 -11.33
C GLY A 67 -5.88 22.86 -12.61
N ILE A 68 -5.01 22.02 -13.19
CA ILE A 68 -5.31 21.23 -14.38
C ILE A 68 -6.50 20.29 -14.13
N GLY A 69 -6.54 19.64 -12.96
CA GLY A 69 -7.62 18.75 -12.57
C GLY A 69 -8.97 19.47 -12.50
N PHE A 70 -9.04 20.61 -11.82
CA PHE A 70 -10.26 21.42 -11.71
C PHE A 70 -10.70 22.00 -13.06
N ILE A 71 -9.78 22.57 -13.84
CA ILE A 71 -10.09 23.09 -15.18
C ILE A 71 -10.70 21.98 -16.02
N SER A 72 -10.11 20.79 -16.01
CA SER A 72 -10.60 19.63 -16.76
C SER A 72 -11.96 19.15 -16.26
N PHE A 73 -12.17 19.12 -14.95
CA PHE A 73 -13.44 18.75 -14.34
C PHE A 73 -14.62 19.61 -14.85
N PHE A 74 -14.42 20.93 -14.90
CA PHE A 74 -15.44 21.85 -15.42
C PHE A 74 -15.53 21.81 -16.95
N TYR A 75 -14.39 21.77 -17.65
CA TYR A 75 -14.34 21.71 -19.12
C TYR A 75 -15.10 20.50 -19.68
N PHE A 76 -14.90 19.31 -19.09
CA PHE A 76 -15.62 18.09 -19.46
C PHE A 76 -17.00 17.94 -18.81
N LYS A 77 -17.45 18.94 -18.04
CA LYS A 77 -18.77 18.98 -17.39
C LYS A 77 -19.05 17.79 -16.46
N ILE A 78 -18.02 17.26 -15.81
CA ILE A 78 -18.09 16.04 -14.97
C ILE A 78 -18.98 16.27 -13.74
N TYR A 79 -19.11 17.51 -13.28
CA TYR A 79 -20.04 17.88 -12.20
C TYR A 79 -21.48 17.42 -12.44
N LYS A 80 -21.91 17.33 -13.71
CA LYS A 80 -23.24 16.79 -14.07
C LYS A 80 -23.35 15.30 -13.76
N GLU A 81 -22.29 14.52 -14.01
CA GLU A 81 -22.25 13.09 -13.71
C GLU A 81 -22.31 12.82 -12.20
N PHE A 82 -21.64 13.66 -11.40
CA PHE A 82 -21.77 13.61 -9.94
C PHE A 82 -23.20 13.92 -9.49
N TYR A 83 -23.81 14.98 -10.05
CA TYR A 83 -25.19 15.33 -9.75
C TYR A 83 -26.15 14.18 -10.09
N ASP A 84 -26.01 13.58 -11.27
CA ASP A 84 -26.84 12.47 -11.72
C ASP A 84 -26.68 11.24 -10.82
N LEU A 85 -25.45 10.90 -10.41
CA LEU A 85 -25.20 9.81 -9.46
C LEU A 85 -25.88 10.08 -8.10
N LEU A 86 -25.71 11.29 -7.57
CA LEU A 86 -26.19 11.68 -6.25
C LEU A 86 -27.73 11.80 -6.22
N LYS A 87 -28.36 12.29 -7.28
CA LYS A 87 -29.82 12.44 -7.38
C LYS A 87 -30.57 11.17 -7.00
N TRP A 88 -30.05 10.01 -7.40
CA TRP A 88 -30.68 8.71 -7.14
C TRP A 88 -30.17 7.98 -5.89
N ASN A 89 -29.00 8.37 -5.37
CA ASN A 89 -28.30 7.60 -4.33
C ASN A 89 -27.91 8.42 -3.08
N TYR A 90 -28.37 9.67 -2.96
CA TYR A 90 -27.89 10.62 -1.94
C TYR A 90 -27.93 10.05 -0.51
N LYS A 91 -29.03 9.40 -0.09
CA LYS A 91 -29.17 8.86 1.27
C LYS A 91 -28.04 7.87 1.60
N ILE A 92 -27.84 6.88 0.74
CA ILE A 92 -26.82 5.85 0.93
C ILE A 92 -25.44 6.51 0.86
N PHE A 93 -25.22 7.38 -0.12
CA PHE A 93 -23.94 8.05 -0.31
C PHE A 93 -23.52 8.86 0.93
N PHE A 94 -24.40 9.72 1.46
CA PHE A 94 -24.07 10.57 2.61
C PHE A 94 -23.89 9.79 3.92
N ILE A 95 -24.67 8.72 4.14
CA ILE A 95 -24.48 7.85 5.31
C ILE A 95 -23.08 7.23 5.28
N PHE A 96 -22.70 6.62 4.16
CA PHE A 96 -21.38 6.01 4.02
C PHE A 96 -20.25 7.05 4.00
N LEU A 97 -20.48 8.25 3.46
CA LEU A 97 -19.52 9.34 3.50
C LEU A 97 -19.18 9.73 4.94
N ILE A 98 -20.19 9.89 5.81
CA ILE A 98 -19.99 10.20 7.23
C ILE A 98 -19.20 9.07 7.90
N ILE A 99 -19.55 7.81 7.63
CA ILE A 99 -18.84 6.64 8.16
C ILE A 99 -17.36 6.65 7.74
N ILE A 100 -17.06 6.88 6.45
CA ILE A 100 -15.68 6.97 5.95
C ILE A 100 -14.91 8.08 6.68
N ILE A 101 -15.47 9.29 6.73
CA ILE A 101 -14.81 10.45 7.34
C ILE A 101 -14.56 10.20 8.83
N PHE A 102 -15.53 9.60 9.52
CA PHE A 102 -15.39 9.24 10.92
C PHE A 102 -14.28 8.20 11.13
N SER A 103 -14.30 7.09 10.40
CA SER A 103 -13.26 6.06 10.49
C SER A 103 -11.87 6.61 10.18
N ALA A 104 -11.72 7.44 9.14
CA ALA A 104 -10.44 8.02 8.76
C ALA A 104 -9.88 9.04 9.77
N SER A 105 -10.73 9.55 10.68
CA SER A 105 -10.33 10.52 11.70
C SER A 105 -9.56 9.91 12.87
N PHE A 106 -9.52 8.58 13.01
CA PHE A 106 -8.81 7.89 14.08
C PHE A 106 -7.28 7.90 13.91
N TYR A 107 -6.58 7.56 15.00
CA TYR A 107 -5.13 7.37 14.99
C TYR A 107 -4.74 6.19 14.09
N PRO A 108 -3.65 6.32 13.30
CA PRO A 108 -3.09 5.20 12.56
C PRO A 108 -2.49 4.18 13.53
N PHE A 109 -2.79 2.90 13.35
CA PHE A 109 -2.27 1.83 14.21
C PHE A 109 -1.48 0.75 13.44
N ILE A 110 -1.38 0.88 12.12
CA ILE A 110 -0.59 -0.02 11.26
C ILE A 110 0.89 0.34 11.42
N LEU A 111 1.74 -0.60 11.85
CA LEU A 111 3.16 -0.35 12.12
C LEU A 111 3.93 0.25 10.93
N ASP A 112 3.65 -0.23 9.72
CA ASP A 112 4.28 0.25 8.49
C ASP A 112 4.05 1.77 8.26
N HIS A 113 3.03 2.36 8.90
CA HIS A 113 2.81 3.81 8.94
C HIS A 113 4.04 4.55 9.46
N PHE A 114 4.56 4.09 10.59
CA PHE A 114 5.73 4.66 11.25
C PHE A 114 7.02 4.18 10.59
N GLY A 115 7.04 2.93 10.12
CA GLY A 115 8.23 2.34 9.50
C GLY A 115 8.63 3.02 8.20
N TYR A 116 7.73 3.11 7.21
CA TYR A 116 8.11 3.62 5.88
C TYR A 116 7.04 4.42 5.14
N TYR A 117 5.74 4.33 5.47
CA TYR A 117 4.73 5.10 4.73
C TYR A 117 4.96 6.60 4.86
N VAL A 118 4.99 7.13 6.09
CA VAL A 118 5.21 8.55 6.34
C VAL A 118 6.63 8.99 5.94
N PRO A 119 7.71 8.26 6.30
CA PRO A 119 9.06 8.57 5.82
C PRO A 119 9.16 8.67 4.30
N THR A 120 8.59 7.71 3.55
CA THR A 120 8.64 7.70 2.09
C THR A 120 7.95 8.93 1.52
N ILE A 121 6.76 9.25 2.00
CA ILE A 121 6.00 10.42 1.54
C ILE A 121 6.78 11.71 1.79
N LYS A 122 7.42 11.82 2.96
CA LYS A 122 8.25 12.98 3.33
C LYS A 122 9.48 13.15 2.42
N TRP A 123 10.19 12.08 2.12
CA TRP A 123 11.31 12.12 1.17
C TRP A 123 10.85 12.56 -0.23
N LEU A 124 9.73 12.01 -0.71
CA LEU A 124 9.19 12.34 -2.02
C LEU A 124 8.70 13.80 -2.12
N SER A 125 8.09 14.35 -1.06
CA SER A 125 7.59 15.72 -1.05
C SER A 125 8.70 16.76 -0.88
N GLU A 126 9.70 16.51 -0.04
CA GLU A 126 10.76 17.49 0.27
C GLU A 126 11.93 17.44 -0.75
N ILE A 127 12.33 16.25 -1.21
CA ILE A 127 13.53 16.07 -2.07
C ILE A 127 13.16 15.46 -3.44
N GLY A 128 12.15 14.60 -3.48
CA GLY A 128 11.82 13.77 -4.64
C GLY A 128 12.41 12.37 -4.52
N LEU A 129 12.62 11.71 -5.66
CA LEU A 129 13.21 10.38 -5.71
C LEU A 129 14.73 10.46 -5.52
N VAL A 130 15.24 9.78 -4.52
CA VAL A 130 16.67 9.81 -4.16
C VAL A 130 17.35 8.48 -4.53
N LYS A 131 18.50 8.59 -5.20
CA LYS A 131 19.25 7.42 -5.68
C LYS A 131 19.86 6.66 -4.51
N GLY A 132 19.71 5.34 -4.49
CA GLY A 132 20.26 4.49 -3.43
C GLY A 132 19.75 4.86 -2.03
N ILE A 133 18.54 5.41 -1.91
CA ILE A 133 17.93 5.80 -0.63
C ILE A 133 17.84 4.65 0.36
N SER A 134 17.76 3.41 -0.13
CA SER A 134 17.79 2.20 0.70
C SER A 134 19.10 1.99 1.48
N ASN A 135 20.16 2.74 1.18
CA ASN A 135 21.39 2.73 1.98
C ASN A 135 21.23 3.52 3.30
N LEU A 136 20.28 4.45 3.40
CA LEU A 136 19.99 5.14 4.67
C LEU A 136 19.13 4.28 5.60
N ASP A 137 18.09 3.69 5.03
CA ASP A 137 17.13 2.83 5.72
C ASP A 137 16.56 1.90 4.64
N LEU A 138 16.74 0.60 4.81
CA LEU A 138 16.41 -0.37 3.77
C LEU A 138 14.93 -0.31 3.38
N LEU A 139 14.03 0.00 4.34
CA LEU A 139 12.59 0.10 4.11
C LEU A 139 12.21 1.29 3.23
N LEU A 140 13.04 2.33 3.11
CA LEU A 140 12.81 3.41 2.16
C LEU A 140 12.93 2.94 0.70
N GLY A 141 13.53 1.76 0.44
CA GLY A 141 13.44 1.11 -0.86
C GLY A 141 12.02 0.65 -1.22
N GLN A 142 11.14 0.48 -0.24
CA GLN A 142 9.76 -0.02 -0.38
C GLN A 142 8.78 1.07 -0.86
N MET A 143 9.15 1.88 -1.85
CA MET A 143 8.29 2.96 -2.34
C MET A 143 7.19 2.44 -3.28
N SER A 144 5.97 2.27 -2.75
CA SER A 144 4.76 2.00 -3.54
C SER A 144 4.38 3.16 -4.46
N PHE A 145 3.80 2.86 -5.63
CA PHE A 145 3.19 3.86 -6.52
C PHE A 145 2.11 4.70 -5.81
N TRP A 146 1.45 4.15 -4.79
CA TRP A 146 0.48 4.89 -3.98
C TRP A 146 1.12 6.03 -3.18
N HIS A 147 2.35 5.86 -2.67
CA HIS A 147 3.02 6.90 -1.90
C HIS A 147 3.39 8.11 -2.75
N PHE A 148 3.66 7.94 -4.04
CA PHE A 148 3.90 9.06 -4.96
C PHE A 148 2.65 9.90 -5.15
N LEU A 149 1.49 9.25 -5.29
CA LEU A 149 0.22 9.96 -5.35
C LEU A 149 -0.04 10.74 -4.05
N GLN A 150 0.24 10.13 -2.90
CA GLN A 150 0.07 10.77 -1.59
C GLN A 150 1.01 11.94 -1.39
N ALA A 151 2.29 11.80 -1.76
CA ALA A 151 3.27 12.88 -1.70
C ALA A 151 2.87 14.07 -2.59
N GLY A 152 2.31 13.80 -3.78
CA GLY A 152 1.80 14.85 -4.66
C GLY A 152 0.66 15.70 -4.08
N PHE A 153 0.01 15.25 -3.00
CA PHE A 153 -1.10 15.95 -2.34
C PHE A 153 -0.87 16.23 -0.85
N SER A 154 0.32 15.95 -0.32
CA SER A 154 0.58 16.03 1.12
C SER A 154 0.78 17.46 1.64
N ASN A 155 0.87 18.47 0.77
CA ASN A 155 1.23 19.83 1.19
C ASN A 155 0.00 20.67 1.51
N PHE A 156 -1.05 20.61 0.69
CA PHE A 156 -2.27 21.41 0.85
C PHE A 156 -3.53 20.55 0.97
N SER A 157 -3.73 19.62 0.05
CA SER A 157 -5.01 18.92 -0.13
C SER A 157 -5.23 17.80 0.89
N ASP A 158 -4.16 17.12 1.30
CA ASP A 158 -4.19 15.97 2.22
C ASP A 158 -3.01 15.99 3.22
N ILE A 159 -2.91 17.07 4.00
CA ILE A 159 -1.84 17.32 4.98
C ILE A 159 -1.66 16.17 5.98
N TYR A 160 -2.73 15.45 6.30
CA TYR A 160 -2.73 14.35 7.28
C TYR A 160 -2.61 12.96 6.66
N LEU A 161 -2.31 12.87 5.36
CA LEU A 161 -2.07 11.61 4.65
C LEU A 161 -3.26 10.62 4.76
N ARG A 162 -4.48 11.14 4.56
CA ARG A 162 -5.75 10.43 4.61
C ARG A 162 -6.33 10.17 3.22
N LEU A 163 -5.52 10.14 2.18
CA LEU A 163 -5.94 9.84 0.80
C LEU A 163 -6.73 8.53 0.67
N ASN A 164 -6.46 7.56 1.54
CA ASN A 164 -7.22 6.31 1.63
C ASN A 164 -8.73 6.54 1.89
N ALA A 165 -9.12 7.61 2.59
CA ALA A 165 -10.51 8.02 2.75
C ALA A 165 -11.14 8.47 1.41
N VAL A 166 -10.40 9.24 0.60
CA VAL A 166 -10.84 9.65 -0.74
C VAL A 166 -11.05 8.43 -1.62
N LEU A 167 -10.13 7.47 -1.59
CA LEU A 167 -10.27 6.20 -2.30
C LEU A 167 -11.51 5.41 -1.87
N MET A 168 -11.84 5.38 -0.58
CA MET A 168 -13.07 4.74 -0.11
C MET A 168 -14.32 5.41 -0.67
N VAL A 169 -14.33 6.74 -0.85
CA VAL A 169 -15.43 7.44 -1.53
C VAL A 169 -15.46 7.08 -3.02
N VAL A 170 -14.31 6.97 -3.68
CA VAL A 170 -14.23 6.50 -5.08
C VAL A 170 -14.79 5.08 -5.21
N TYR A 171 -14.48 4.20 -4.27
CA TYR A 171 -15.01 2.84 -4.24
C TYR A 171 -16.52 2.82 -3.98
N LEU A 172 -17.03 3.67 -3.10
CA LEU A 172 -18.47 3.84 -2.90
C LEU A 172 -19.17 4.31 -4.18
N ILE A 173 -18.60 5.28 -4.89
CA ILE A 173 -19.10 5.74 -6.21
C ILE A 173 -19.14 4.58 -7.19
N TYR A 174 -18.08 3.77 -7.26
CA TYR A 174 -18.04 2.56 -8.08
C TYR A 174 -19.19 1.59 -7.75
N ILE A 175 -19.42 1.32 -6.47
CA ILE A 175 -20.47 0.40 -6.00
C ILE A 175 -21.85 0.91 -6.40
N LEU A 176 -22.13 2.19 -6.18
CA LEU A 176 -23.42 2.81 -6.48
C LEU A 176 -23.68 2.85 -7.99
N GLU A 177 -22.68 3.27 -8.78
CA GLU A 177 -22.79 3.40 -10.23
C GLU A 177 -22.95 2.04 -10.94
N ASN A 178 -22.22 1.01 -10.51
CA ASN A 178 -22.30 -0.33 -11.10
C ASN A 178 -23.37 -1.21 -10.43
N LYS A 179 -24.03 -0.73 -9.37
CA LYS A 179 -24.98 -1.51 -8.55
C LYS A 179 -24.36 -2.82 -8.02
N SER A 180 -23.04 -2.83 -7.80
CA SER A 180 -22.29 -3.99 -7.35
C SER A 180 -22.35 -4.12 -5.82
N TRP A 181 -23.57 -4.24 -5.28
CA TRP A 181 -23.86 -4.12 -3.84
C TRP A 181 -23.02 -5.04 -2.95
N PHE A 182 -22.70 -6.24 -3.44
CA PHE A 182 -21.93 -7.23 -2.67
C PHE A 182 -20.60 -6.68 -2.14
N HIS A 183 -19.97 -5.76 -2.87
CA HIS A 183 -18.74 -5.10 -2.45
C HIS A 183 -18.87 -4.32 -1.13
N LEU A 184 -20.09 -3.93 -0.72
CA LEU A 184 -20.34 -3.28 0.58
C LEU A 184 -19.98 -4.18 1.76
N LEU A 185 -20.04 -5.51 1.61
CA LEU A 185 -19.66 -6.44 2.69
C LEU A 185 -18.18 -6.30 3.09
N PHE A 186 -17.33 -5.85 2.16
CA PHE A 186 -15.90 -5.63 2.41
C PHE A 186 -15.63 -4.27 3.05
N PHE A 187 -16.55 -3.33 2.90
CA PHE A 187 -16.40 -1.95 3.34
C PHE A 187 -15.98 -1.80 4.81
N PRO A 188 -16.56 -2.53 5.79
CA PRO A 188 -16.20 -2.42 7.21
C PRO A 188 -14.72 -2.72 7.48
N VAL A 189 -14.18 -3.79 6.88
CA VAL A 189 -12.76 -4.16 7.04
C VAL A 189 -11.86 -3.13 6.37
N LEU A 190 -12.26 -2.61 5.21
CA LEU A 190 -11.49 -1.61 4.47
C LEU A 190 -11.43 -0.26 5.21
N LEU A 191 -12.43 0.08 6.03
CA LEU A 191 -12.39 1.29 6.88
C LEU A 191 -11.22 1.31 7.86
N LEU A 192 -10.69 0.14 8.26
CA LEU A 192 -9.54 0.00 9.18
C LEU A 192 -8.20 0.40 8.54
N PHE A 193 -8.17 0.67 7.24
CA PHE A 193 -6.97 1.13 6.53
C PHE A 193 -7.01 2.62 6.20
N THR A 194 -8.11 3.32 6.50
CA THR A 194 -8.33 4.72 6.11
C THR A 194 -7.52 5.72 6.94
N GLN A 195 -7.06 5.32 8.12
CA GLN A 195 -6.32 6.14 9.07
C GLN A 195 -4.84 6.27 8.70
N SER A 196 -4.34 5.46 7.77
CA SER A 196 -2.92 5.43 7.39
C SER A 196 -2.76 5.53 5.88
N PRO A 197 -1.59 5.95 5.38
CA PRO A 197 -1.29 5.95 3.95
C PRO A 197 -0.97 4.54 3.42
N SER A 198 -1.69 3.51 3.89
CA SER A 198 -1.40 2.12 3.53
C SER A 198 -1.71 1.83 2.06
N PRO A 199 -0.77 1.23 1.29
CA PRO A 199 -1.00 0.72 -0.05
C PRO A 199 -1.83 -0.57 -0.08
N ASP A 200 -2.14 -1.17 1.08
CA ASP A 200 -2.98 -2.37 1.14
C ASP A 200 -4.42 -2.08 0.70
N LEU A 201 -4.96 -0.92 1.09
CA LEU A 201 -6.30 -0.51 0.71
C LEU A 201 -6.47 -0.37 -0.81
N PRO A 202 -5.66 0.43 -1.54
CA PRO A 202 -5.76 0.51 -3.00
C PRO A 202 -5.49 -0.84 -3.67
N ALA A 203 -4.54 -1.63 -3.17
CA ALA A 203 -4.30 -2.97 -3.69
C ALA A 203 -5.58 -3.84 -3.65
N ILE A 204 -6.23 -3.93 -2.48
CA ILE A 204 -7.45 -4.73 -2.30
C ILE A 204 -8.60 -4.15 -3.13
N VAL A 205 -8.89 -2.85 -2.98
CA VAL A 205 -10.01 -2.19 -3.68
C VAL A 205 -9.90 -2.34 -5.19
N PHE A 206 -8.73 -2.04 -5.77
CA PHE A 206 -8.55 -2.14 -7.22
C PHE A 206 -8.57 -3.59 -7.71
N SER A 207 -8.03 -4.54 -6.94
CA SER A 207 -8.13 -5.96 -7.29
C SER A 207 -9.58 -6.46 -7.32
N LEU A 208 -10.42 -6.02 -6.38
CA LEU A 208 -11.85 -6.35 -6.36
C LEU A 208 -12.59 -5.73 -7.55
N ILE A 209 -12.25 -4.49 -7.93
CA ILE A 209 -12.82 -3.84 -9.12
C ILE A 209 -12.42 -4.59 -10.39
N ILE A 210 -11.15 -4.95 -10.54
CA ILE A 210 -10.67 -5.77 -11.68
C ILE A 210 -11.40 -7.10 -11.73
N LEU A 211 -11.52 -7.78 -10.59
CA LEU A 211 -12.22 -9.06 -10.49
C LEU A 211 -13.68 -8.95 -10.92
N ASN A 212 -14.41 -7.94 -10.43
CA ASN A 212 -15.79 -7.71 -10.85
C ASN A 212 -15.90 -7.41 -12.36
N LYS A 213 -14.96 -6.62 -12.92
CA LYS A 213 -14.94 -6.32 -14.36
C LYS A 213 -14.63 -7.55 -15.23
N ILE A 214 -13.80 -8.46 -14.74
CA ILE A 214 -13.54 -9.75 -15.40
C ILE A 214 -14.81 -10.62 -15.38
N LEU A 215 -15.53 -10.69 -14.26
CA LEU A 215 -16.78 -11.45 -14.16
C LEU A 215 -17.91 -10.85 -15.02
N GLU A 216 -17.96 -9.52 -15.17
CA GLU A 216 -18.88 -8.81 -16.08
C GLU A 216 -18.49 -8.94 -17.57
N VAL A 217 -17.45 -9.69 -17.91
CA VAL A 217 -16.93 -9.91 -19.27
C VAL A 217 -16.57 -8.60 -19.98
N ASN A 218 -15.81 -7.74 -19.31
CA ASN A 218 -15.25 -6.54 -19.95
C ASN A 218 -14.29 -6.94 -21.08
N LYS A 219 -14.49 -6.34 -22.26
CA LYS A 219 -13.78 -6.65 -23.50
C LYS A 219 -12.47 -5.88 -23.69
N ASN A 220 -12.20 -4.84 -22.89
CA ASN A 220 -10.99 -4.02 -23.07
C ASN A 220 -9.77 -4.63 -22.36
N ALA A 221 -9.16 -5.63 -22.99
CA ALA A 221 -7.98 -6.34 -22.47
C ALA A 221 -6.81 -5.40 -22.13
N ASN A 222 -6.56 -4.38 -22.97
CA ASN A 222 -5.43 -3.47 -22.80
C ASN A 222 -5.54 -2.66 -21.50
N LEU A 223 -6.69 -2.01 -21.25
CA LEU A 223 -6.89 -1.24 -20.02
C LEU A 223 -6.93 -2.13 -18.77
N ILE A 224 -7.55 -3.31 -18.85
CA ILE A 224 -7.63 -4.24 -17.71
C ILE A 224 -6.23 -4.73 -17.32
N PHE A 225 -5.40 -5.09 -18.31
CA PHE A 225 -4.03 -5.52 -18.07
C PHE A 225 -3.13 -4.36 -17.60
N ALA A 226 -3.24 -3.18 -18.19
CA ALA A 226 -2.51 -2.01 -17.70
C ALA A 226 -2.87 -1.70 -16.23
N PHE A 227 -4.15 -1.78 -15.89
CA PHE A 227 -4.61 -1.55 -14.52
C PHE A 227 -4.16 -2.65 -13.55
N SER A 228 -4.07 -3.92 -13.98
CA SER A 228 -3.52 -4.98 -13.12
C SER A 228 -2.03 -4.82 -12.84
N ILE A 229 -1.24 -4.38 -13.83
CA ILE A 229 0.17 -4.05 -13.62
C ILE A 229 0.30 -2.84 -12.68
N PHE A 230 -0.58 -1.84 -12.79
CA PHE A 230 -0.61 -0.73 -11.84
C PHE A 230 -0.87 -1.22 -10.39
N VAL A 231 -1.83 -2.14 -10.18
CA VAL A 231 -2.07 -2.75 -8.87
C VAL A 231 -0.85 -3.52 -8.36
N PHE A 232 -0.16 -4.26 -9.23
CA PHE A 232 1.10 -4.92 -8.88
C PHE A 232 2.19 -3.92 -8.48
N ALA A 233 2.29 -2.78 -9.19
CA ALA A 233 3.27 -1.73 -8.88
C ALA A 233 2.97 -1.00 -7.55
N ILE A 234 1.69 -0.95 -7.14
CA ILE A 234 1.30 -0.52 -5.79
C ILE A 234 1.80 -1.53 -4.75
N LYS A 235 1.55 -2.82 -4.96
CA LYS A 235 1.94 -3.89 -4.03
C LYS A 235 2.30 -5.17 -4.78
N PRO A 236 3.60 -5.55 -4.87
CA PRO A 236 4.03 -6.71 -5.65
C PRO A 236 3.43 -8.06 -5.21
N THR A 237 2.97 -8.19 -3.97
CA THR A 237 2.26 -9.39 -3.49
C THR A 237 0.92 -9.61 -4.19
N MET A 238 0.41 -8.63 -4.93
CA MET A 238 -0.79 -8.74 -5.78
C MET A 238 -0.49 -9.37 -7.15
N ILE A 239 0.60 -10.14 -7.28
CA ILE A 239 1.03 -10.82 -8.52
C ILE A 239 -0.08 -11.68 -9.17
N TRP A 240 -1.03 -12.18 -8.38
CA TRP A 240 -2.17 -12.91 -8.91
C TRP A 240 -3.05 -12.07 -9.85
N VAL A 241 -3.08 -10.73 -9.70
CA VAL A 241 -3.92 -9.82 -10.51
C VAL A 241 -3.39 -9.68 -11.95
N PRO A 242 -2.08 -9.43 -12.19
CA PRO A 242 -1.49 -9.58 -13.53
C PRO A 242 -1.70 -10.97 -14.13
N ILE A 243 -1.51 -12.04 -13.36
CA ILE A 243 -1.65 -13.42 -13.88
C ILE A 243 -3.09 -13.67 -14.34
N ILE A 244 -4.10 -13.37 -13.53
CA ILE A 244 -5.50 -13.60 -13.92
C ILE A 244 -5.90 -12.78 -15.14
N THR A 245 -5.45 -11.52 -15.21
CA THR A 245 -5.76 -10.64 -16.37
C THR A 245 -5.06 -11.08 -17.64
N LEU A 246 -3.84 -11.62 -17.54
CA LEU A 246 -3.13 -12.23 -18.66
C LEU A 246 -3.86 -13.49 -19.15
N LEU A 247 -4.18 -14.42 -18.25
CA LEU A 247 -4.91 -15.66 -18.58
C LEU A 247 -6.28 -15.35 -19.19
N TYR A 248 -7.02 -14.40 -18.61
CA TYR A 248 -8.31 -13.94 -19.12
C TYR A 248 -8.18 -13.33 -20.53
N SER A 249 -7.21 -12.44 -20.75
CA SER A 249 -7.03 -11.76 -22.03
C SER A 249 -6.63 -12.72 -23.17
N ILE A 250 -5.78 -13.69 -22.87
CA ILE A 250 -5.30 -14.68 -23.84
C ILE A 250 -6.37 -15.75 -24.12
N PHE A 251 -6.91 -16.38 -23.07
CA PHE A 251 -7.70 -17.61 -23.25
C PHE A 251 -9.22 -17.40 -23.29
N ILE A 252 -9.72 -16.26 -22.83
CA ILE A 252 -11.16 -15.92 -22.87
C ILE A 252 -11.41 -14.84 -23.92
N LEU A 253 -10.70 -13.71 -23.86
CA LEU A 253 -10.87 -12.63 -24.84
C LEU A 253 -10.15 -12.89 -26.17
N LYS A 254 -9.18 -13.82 -26.23
CA LYS A 254 -8.36 -14.11 -27.42
C LYS A 254 -7.73 -12.85 -28.02
N SER A 255 -7.25 -11.95 -27.15
CA SER A 255 -6.67 -10.66 -27.55
C SER A 255 -5.27 -10.83 -28.14
N ASN A 256 -4.92 -9.98 -29.12
CA ASN A 256 -3.59 -9.95 -29.71
C ASN A 256 -2.56 -9.29 -28.76
N VAL A 257 -1.30 -9.70 -28.81
CA VAL A 257 -0.16 -9.29 -27.95
C VAL A 257 -0.05 -7.77 -27.73
N LYS A 258 -0.56 -6.96 -28.67
CA LYS A 258 -0.66 -5.50 -28.54
C LYS A 258 -1.35 -5.04 -27.24
N PHE A 259 -2.22 -5.84 -26.62
CA PHE A 259 -2.84 -5.49 -25.34
C PHE A 259 -1.84 -5.34 -24.18
N LEU A 260 -0.62 -5.88 -24.31
CA LEU A 260 0.42 -5.80 -23.28
C LEU A 260 1.11 -4.43 -23.22
N PHE A 261 1.02 -3.62 -24.28
CA PHE A 261 1.87 -2.44 -24.46
C PHE A 261 1.84 -1.46 -23.26
N PHE A 262 0.65 -1.00 -22.86
CA PHE A 262 0.55 -0.06 -21.74
C PHE A 262 0.93 -0.70 -20.40
N GLY A 263 0.59 -1.98 -20.20
CA GLY A 263 1.03 -2.71 -19.02
C GLY A 263 2.56 -2.79 -18.93
N LEU A 264 3.24 -3.08 -20.03
CA LEU A 264 4.70 -3.14 -20.08
C LEU A 264 5.34 -1.77 -19.80
N MET A 265 4.76 -0.66 -20.28
CA MET A 265 5.25 0.69 -19.95
C MET A 265 5.19 0.98 -18.45
N ILE A 266 4.07 0.63 -17.79
CA ILE A 266 3.91 0.79 -16.33
C ILE A 266 4.91 -0.10 -15.59
N PHE A 267 5.09 -1.34 -16.06
CA PHE A 267 6.07 -2.26 -15.48
C PHE A 267 7.51 -1.73 -15.63
N CYS A 268 7.87 -1.17 -16.79
CA CYS A 268 9.18 -0.55 -17.00
C CYS A 268 9.43 0.59 -16.01
N LEU A 269 8.43 1.47 -15.80
CA LEU A 269 8.55 2.55 -14.82
C LEU A 269 8.75 2.01 -13.39
N PHE A 270 8.06 0.92 -13.04
CA PHE A 270 8.23 0.25 -11.75
C PHE A 270 9.67 -0.28 -11.56
N ILE A 271 10.23 -0.94 -12.58
CA ILE A 271 11.61 -1.45 -12.57
C ILE A 271 12.62 -0.30 -12.49
N LEU A 272 12.48 0.74 -13.32
CA LEU A 272 13.39 1.89 -13.31
C LEU A 272 13.44 2.56 -11.94
N LYS A 273 12.27 2.75 -11.32
CA LYS A 273 12.17 3.32 -9.97
C LYS A 273 12.88 2.45 -8.93
N ASN A 274 12.69 1.13 -8.96
CA ASN A 274 13.36 0.23 -8.00
C ASN A 274 14.88 0.17 -8.22
N LEU A 275 15.35 0.12 -9.47
CA LEU A 275 16.78 0.19 -9.77
C LEU A 275 17.40 1.50 -9.26
N TYR A 276 16.67 2.61 -9.37
CA TYR A 276 17.12 3.90 -8.88
C TYR A 276 17.19 3.98 -7.35
N THR A 277 16.15 3.51 -6.64
CA THR A 277 16.08 3.63 -5.16
C THR A 277 16.80 2.52 -4.41
N PHE A 278 16.75 1.29 -4.92
CA PHE A 278 17.21 0.06 -4.26
C PHE A 278 18.36 -0.65 -4.98
N GLY A 279 18.56 -0.41 -6.28
CA GLY A 279 19.62 -1.06 -7.05
C GLY A 279 19.26 -2.44 -7.62
N PHE A 280 18.09 -2.99 -7.28
CA PHE A 280 17.54 -4.22 -7.88
C PHE A 280 16.15 -3.99 -8.48
N PRO A 281 15.72 -4.80 -9.47
CA PRO A 281 14.45 -4.58 -10.17
C PRO A 281 13.20 -4.71 -9.28
N ILE A 282 13.24 -5.53 -8.24
CA ILE A 282 12.09 -5.82 -7.36
C ILE A 282 12.55 -5.81 -5.90
N PHE A 283 12.13 -4.82 -5.11
CA PHE A 283 12.36 -4.82 -3.67
C PHE A 283 11.53 -5.91 -2.96
N PRO A 284 12.04 -6.58 -1.90
CA PRO A 284 13.41 -6.51 -1.35
C PRO A 284 14.38 -7.55 -1.96
N VAL A 285 14.04 -8.12 -3.11
CA VAL A 285 14.73 -9.29 -3.66
C VAL A 285 15.99 -8.87 -4.41
N SER A 286 17.14 -9.44 -4.02
CA SER A 286 18.44 -9.20 -4.67
C SER A 286 18.70 -10.11 -5.88
N VAL A 287 17.72 -10.18 -6.80
CA VAL A 287 17.81 -10.97 -8.04
C VAL A 287 18.00 -10.03 -9.23
N PHE A 288 18.70 -10.48 -10.28
CA PHE A 288 19.09 -9.69 -11.46
C PHE A 288 19.96 -8.49 -11.10
N ASP A 289 21.12 -8.76 -10.51
CA ASP A 289 22.08 -7.73 -10.10
C ASP A 289 22.79 -7.11 -11.31
N LEU A 290 22.59 -5.81 -11.51
CA LEU A 290 23.25 -5.02 -12.57
C LEU A 290 24.58 -4.41 -12.09
N ASN A 291 25.07 -4.77 -10.90
CA ASN A 291 26.27 -4.23 -10.27
C ASN A 291 26.25 -2.69 -10.13
N LEU A 292 25.08 -2.12 -9.82
CA LEU A 292 24.94 -0.68 -9.60
C LEU A 292 25.72 -0.25 -8.35
N SER A 293 26.42 0.90 -8.44
CA SER A 293 27.31 1.37 -7.37
C SER A 293 26.59 1.78 -6.08
N TRP A 294 25.28 2.03 -6.15
CA TRP A 294 24.44 2.43 -5.02
C TRP A 294 23.55 1.30 -4.49
N ARG A 295 23.78 0.04 -4.88
CA ARG A 295 23.06 -1.09 -4.28
C ARG A 295 23.42 -1.21 -2.78
N PRO A 296 22.47 -1.64 -1.92
CA PRO A 296 22.74 -1.94 -0.52
C PRO A 296 23.87 -2.95 -0.32
N ASN A 297 24.48 -2.89 0.85
CA ASN A 297 25.52 -3.84 1.22
C ASN A 297 24.95 -5.27 1.33
N ALA A 298 25.69 -6.25 0.81
CA ALA A 298 25.27 -7.65 0.77
C ALA A 298 25.00 -8.25 2.16
N GLN A 299 25.74 -7.82 3.19
CA GLN A 299 25.52 -8.26 4.57
C GLN A 299 24.18 -7.73 5.11
N LEU A 300 23.83 -6.46 4.84
CA LEU A 300 22.54 -5.90 5.24
C LEU A 300 21.37 -6.57 4.52
N LEU A 301 21.52 -6.87 3.22
CA LEU A 301 20.52 -7.64 2.46
C LEU A 301 20.33 -9.04 3.05
N LYS A 302 21.43 -9.71 3.43
CA LYS A 302 21.38 -11.00 4.09
C LYS A 302 20.64 -10.91 5.43
N ILE A 303 20.98 -9.96 6.29
CA ILE A 303 20.30 -9.74 7.58
C ILE A 303 18.80 -9.51 7.36
N SER A 304 18.44 -8.65 6.40
CA SER A 304 17.03 -8.39 6.07
C SER A 304 16.29 -9.65 5.61
N SER A 305 16.92 -10.48 4.79
CA SER A 305 16.35 -11.76 4.36
C SER A 305 16.15 -12.74 5.52
N GLU A 306 17.11 -12.81 6.45
CA GLU A 306 17.02 -13.65 7.64
C GLU A 306 15.90 -13.17 8.58
N VAL A 307 15.77 -11.86 8.77
CA VAL A 307 14.66 -11.25 9.52
C VAL A 307 13.31 -11.54 8.85
N ALA A 308 13.23 -11.52 7.52
CA ALA A 308 12.00 -11.88 6.81
C ALA A 308 11.58 -13.35 7.06
N ILE A 309 12.55 -14.26 7.08
CA ILE A 309 12.34 -15.67 7.41
C ILE A 309 11.89 -15.81 8.87
N GLN A 310 12.56 -15.16 9.83
CA GLN A 310 12.16 -15.18 11.24
C GLN A 310 10.75 -14.61 11.45
N LYS A 311 10.39 -13.53 10.75
CA LYS A 311 9.03 -12.95 10.79
C LYS A 311 7.94 -13.91 10.28
N THR A 312 8.29 -14.90 9.45
CA THR A 312 7.34 -15.97 9.06
C THR A 312 6.85 -16.76 10.27
N PHE A 313 7.71 -16.91 11.28
CA PHE A 313 7.39 -17.58 12.55
C PHE A 313 7.26 -16.61 13.72
N ASP A 314 6.84 -15.37 13.45
CA ASP A 314 6.68 -14.31 14.45
C ASP A 314 7.90 -14.07 15.36
N MET A 315 9.11 -14.25 14.82
CA MET A 315 10.37 -14.12 15.56
C MET A 315 10.52 -15.09 16.75
N GLN A 316 9.73 -16.17 16.80
CA GLN A 316 9.79 -17.17 17.88
C GLN A 316 11.03 -18.07 17.79
N PHE A 317 11.57 -18.24 16.58
CA PHE A 317 12.72 -19.09 16.32
C PHE A 317 13.86 -18.29 15.70
N SER A 318 15.08 -18.64 16.10
CA SER A 318 16.30 -18.12 15.48
C SER A 318 16.53 -18.75 14.10
N ILE A 319 17.33 -18.10 13.26
CA ILE A 319 17.63 -18.61 11.91
C ILE A 319 18.32 -19.98 11.95
N SER A 320 19.18 -20.22 12.94
CA SER A 320 19.85 -21.52 13.12
C SER A 320 18.87 -22.65 13.44
N GLN A 321 17.85 -22.37 14.26
CA GLN A 321 16.77 -23.32 14.54
C GLN A 321 15.91 -23.59 13.31
N ILE A 322 15.52 -22.53 12.58
CA ILE A 322 14.69 -22.67 11.37
C ILE A 322 15.41 -23.50 10.31
N ASN A 323 16.72 -23.34 10.14
CA ASN A 323 17.50 -24.14 9.20
C ASN A 323 17.59 -25.64 9.56
N GLN A 324 17.29 -26.00 10.81
CA GLN A 324 17.26 -27.39 11.27
C GLN A 324 15.86 -28.03 11.15
N PHE A 325 14.84 -27.26 10.78
CA PHE A 325 13.47 -27.78 10.65
C PHE A 325 13.36 -28.77 9.51
N SER A 326 12.69 -29.89 9.76
CA SER A 326 12.16 -30.71 8.68
C SER A 326 11.05 -29.96 7.92
N THR A 327 10.70 -30.44 6.72
CA THR A 327 9.54 -29.91 5.98
C THR A 327 8.25 -29.99 6.80
N PHE A 328 8.09 -31.00 7.65
CA PHE A 328 6.96 -31.12 8.55
C PHE A 328 7.01 -30.08 9.68
N ASP A 329 8.18 -29.85 10.27
CA ASP A 329 8.34 -28.83 11.32
C ASP A 329 8.05 -27.43 10.78
N HIS A 330 8.49 -27.13 9.56
CA HIS A 330 8.14 -25.87 8.89
C HIS A 330 6.62 -25.65 8.80
N ILE A 331 5.87 -26.67 8.36
CA ILE A 331 4.42 -26.59 8.23
C ILE A 331 3.76 -26.48 9.61
N LYS A 332 4.15 -27.35 10.56
CA LYS A 332 3.59 -27.38 11.91
C LYS A 332 3.82 -26.05 12.64
N ASN A 333 5.07 -25.57 12.68
CA ASN A 333 5.43 -24.35 13.39
C ASN A 333 4.82 -23.11 12.74
N TRP A 334 4.59 -23.13 11.42
CA TRP A 334 3.89 -22.03 10.75
C TRP A 334 2.38 -22.05 11.02
N LEU A 335 1.74 -23.22 11.03
CA LEU A 335 0.29 -23.32 11.27
C LEU A 335 -0.10 -23.07 12.73
N PHE A 336 0.72 -23.51 13.67
CA PHE A 336 0.41 -23.46 15.10
C PHE A 336 1.21 -22.37 15.83
N LEU A 337 1.39 -21.21 15.20
CA LEU A 337 1.94 -20.01 15.87
C LEU A 337 1.03 -19.53 17.00
N ASP A 338 1.61 -18.83 17.98
CA ASP A 338 0.82 -18.32 19.10
C ASP A 338 -0.16 -17.22 18.69
N GLY A 339 -1.34 -17.24 19.32
CA GLY A 339 -2.35 -16.19 19.20
C GLY A 339 -3.13 -16.18 17.88
N ILE A 340 -3.55 -14.99 17.44
CA ILE A 340 -4.48 -14.82 16.31
C ILE A 340 -3.91 -15.31 14.97
N LYS A 341 -2.58 -15.43 14.85
CA LYS A 341 -1.92 -15.78 13.58
C LYS A 341 -2.18 -17.22 13.16
N SER A 342 -2.14 -18.17 14.10
CA SER A 342 -2.52 -19.57 13.84
C SER A 342 -3.94 -19.67 13.33
N PHE A 343 -4.89 -18.95 13.96
CA PHE A 343 -6.27 -18.92 13.49
C PHE A 343 -6.38 -18.42 12.04
N ILE A 344 -5.66 -17.34 11.68
CA ILE A 344 -5.65 -16.83 10.31
C ILE A 344 -5.08 -17.87 9.33
N HIS A 345 -3.99 -18.57 9.69
CA HIS A 345 -3.38 -19.59 8.83
C HIS A 345 -4.30 -20.80 8.64
N LEU A 346 -4.92 -21.30 9.71
CA LEU A 346 -5.88 -22.40 9.65
C LEU A 346 -7.12 -22.02 8.83
N CYS A 347 -7.65 -20.81 9.03
CA CYS A 347 -8.74 -20.28 8.21
C CYS A 347 -8.34 -20.17 6.72
N LEU A 348 -7.10 -19.76 6.42
CA LEU A 348 -6.60 -19.69 5.05
C LEU A 348 -6.60 -21.08 4.40
N ILE A 349 -6.05 -22.11 5.08
CA ILE A 349 -6.06 -23.49 4.55
C ILE A 349 -7.48 -23.98 4.34
N ALA A 350 -8.35 -23.86 5.34
CA ALA A 350 -9.74 -24.30 5.23
C ALA A 350 -10.45 -23.62 4.05
N LEU A 351 -10.25 -22.30 3.91
CA LEU A 351 -10.82 -21.52 2.82
C LEU A 351 -10.30 -21.95 1.45
N LEU A 352 -9.01 -22.26 1.32
CA LEU A 352 -8.41 -22.75 0.08
C LEU A 352 -8.93 -24.14 -0.30
N THR A 353 -9.11 -25.03 0.68
CA THR A 353 -9.69 -26.37 0.45
C THR A 353 -11.14 -26.25 -0.04
N ILE A 354 -11.95 -25.44 0.64
CA ILE A 354 -13.34 -25.17 0.23
C ILE A 354 -13.39 -24.56 -1.17
N PHE A 355 -12.51 -23.59 -1.45
CA PHE A 355 -12.44 -22.94 -2.74
C PHE A 355 -12.05 -23.90 -3.85
N THR A 356 -11.09 -24.79 -3.60
CA THR A 356 -10.66 -25.82 -4.55
C THR A 356 -11.81 -26.76 -4.91
N PHE A 357 -12.56 -27.25 -3.92
CA PHE A 357 -13.77 -28.05 -4.17
C PHE A 357 -14.83 -27.27 -4.96
N PHE A 358 -15.05 -26.00 -4.61
CA PHE A 358 -15.99 -25.12 -5.31
C PHE A 358 -15.60 -24.91 -6.79
N VAL A 359 -14.31 -24.73 -7.09
CA VAL A 359 -13.79 -24.58 -8.45
C VAL A 359 -14.10 -25.80 -9.30
N PHE A 360 -13.78 -27.00 -8.79
CA PHE A 360 -14.06 -28.26 -9.49
C PHE A 360 -15.56 -28.48 -9.67
N LYS A 361 -16.38 -28.16 -8.67
CA LYS A 361 -17.85 -28.27 -8.77
C LYS A 361 -18.44 -27.30 -9.79
N LYS A 362 -17.98 -26.05 -9.85
CA LYS A 362 -18.52 -25.04 -10.78
C LYS A 362 -18.08 -25.27 -12.21
N ASN A 363 -16.91 -25.86 -12.42
CA ASN A 363 -16.33 -26.20 -13.72
C ASN A 363 -16.35 -25.05 -14.76
N LYS A 364 -16.12 -23.80 -14.31
CA LYS A 364 -16.06 -22.61 -15.18
C LYS A 364 -14.61 -22.17 -15.40
N LYS A 365 -14.22 -21.99 -16.66
CA LYS A 365 -12.86 -21.59 -17.07
C LYS A 365 -12.32 -20.36 -16.31
N ILE A 366 -13.15 -19.34 -16.12
CA ILE A 366 -12.74 -18.12 -15.40
C ILE A 366 -12.42 -18.38 -13.93
N ILE A 367 -13.15 -19.29 -13.29
CA ILE A 367 -12.95 -19.66 -11.87
C ILE A 367 -11.68 -20.49 -11.72
N TYR A 368 -11.38 -21.38 -12.68
CA TYR A 368 -10.09 -22.08 -12.73
C TYR A 368 -8.91 -21.13 -12.85
N PHE A 369 -8.99 -20.13 -13.72
CA PHE A 369 -7.90 -19.16 -13.85
C PHE A 369 -7.68 -18.37 -12.57
N ILE A 370 -8.75 -17.99 -11.85
CA ILE A 370 -8.62 -17.34 -10.54
C ILE A 370 -7.91 -18.27 -9.56
N TRP A 371 -8.31 -19.54 -9.51
CA TRP A 371 -7.69 -20.55 -8.67
C TRP A 371 -6.20 -20.75 -8.98
N ILE A 372 -5.83 -20.93 -10.25
CA ILE A 372 -4.42 -21.03 -10.70
C ILE A 372 -3.63 -19.79 -10.26
N SER A 373 -4.19 -18.59 -10.47
CA SER A 373 -3.51 -17.33 -10.13
C SER A 373 -3.26 -17.21 -8.62
N ILE A 374 -4.22 -17.63 -7.79
CA ILE A 374 -4.08 -17.66 -6.33
C ILE A 374 -3.04 -18.71 -5.90
N LEU A 375 -3.04 -19.90 -6.51
CA LEU A 375 -2.05 -20.94 -6.21
C LEU A 375 -0.62 -20.48 -6.52
N VAL A 376 -0.40 -19.88 -7.70
CA VAL A 376 0.91 -19.33 -8.06
C VAL A 376 1.37 -18.29 -7.05
N LYS A 377 0.47 -17.39 -6.63
CA LYS A 377 0.78 -16.41 -5.58
C LYS A 377 1.16 -17.10 -4.27
N ILE A 378 0.42 -18.10 -3.82
CA ILE A 378 0.68 -18.78 -2.54
C ILE A 378 2.07 -19.43 -2.59
N ILE A 379 2.39 -20.14 -3.66
CA ILE A 379 3.72 -20.75 -3.86
C ILE A 379 4.80 -19.66 -3.77
N LEU A 380 4.65 -18.55 -4.49
CA LEU A 380 5.62 -17.45 -4.45
C LEU A 380 5.78 -16.87 -3.03
N ILE A 381 4.70 -16.62 -2.31
CA ILE A 381 4.78 -16.06 -0.95
C ILE A 381 5.44 -17.03 0.02
N LEU A 382 5.12 -18.34 -0.08
CA LEU A 382 5.75 -19.36 0.76
C LEU A 382 7.27 -19.45 0.52
N LEU A 383 7.73 -19.20 -0.71
CA LEU A 383 9.17 -19.20 -1.04
C LEU A 383 9.92 -17.99 -0.46
N PHE A 384 9.29 -16.83 -0.32
CA PHE A 384 9.98 -15.61 0.13
C PHE A 384 9.77 -15.29 1.61
N SER A 385 8.53 -15.31 2.09
CA SER A 385 8.17 -14.94 3.46
C SER A 385 6.68 -15.21 3.69
N ALA A 386 6.33 -16.31 4.38
CA ALA A 386 4.95 -16.71 4.61
C ALA A 386 4.25 -15.93 5.74
N GLN A 387 4.25 -14.59 5.65
CA GLN A 387 3.55 -13.73 6.60
C GLN A 387 2.06 -13.63 6.24
N TYR A 388 1.19 -13.78 7.25
CA TYR A 388 -0.28 -13.72 7.07
C TYR A 388 -0.76 -12.46 6.31
N ARG A 389 -0.09 -11.30 6.49
CA ARG A 389 -0.46 -10.03 5.83
C ARG A 389 -0.41 -10.08 4.30
N PHE A 390 0.37 -10.99 3.72
CA PHE A 390 0.47 -11.15 2.26
C PHE A 390 -0.66 -12.02 1.69
N PHE A 391 -1.43 -12.68 2.55
CA PHE A 391 -2.57 -13.50 2.18
C PHE A 391 -3.93 -12.83 2.42
N ILE A 392 -3.97 -11.66 3.10
CA ILE A 392 -5.23 -10.99 3.47
C ILE A 392 -6.16 -10.79 2.26
N ASP A 393 -5.65 -10.34 1.12
CA ASP A 393 -6.44 -10.13 -0.10
C ASP A 393 -7.01 -11.43 -0.69
N VAL A 394 -6.39 -12.60 -0.43
CA VAL A 394 -6.92 -13.91 -0.87
C VAL A 394 -8.26 -14.19 -0.21
N PHE A 395 -8.45 -13.80 1.06
CA PHE A 395 -9.73 -13.92 1.75
C PHE A 395 -10.84 -13.13 1.03
N PHE A 396 -10.55 -11.89 0.63
CA PHE A 396 -11.51 -11.04 -0.09
C PHE A 396 -11.91 -11.67 -1.44
N VAL A 397 -10.93 -12.17 -2.19
CA VAL A 397 -11.16 -12.76 -3.52
C VAL A 397 -11.98 -14.04 -3.42
N ILE A 398 -11.60 -14.98 -2.55
CA ILE A 398 -12.31 -16.24 -2.40
C ILE A 398 -13.73 -15.98 -1.89
N PHE A 399 -13.88 -15.12 -0.87
CA PHE A 399 -15.19 -14.76 -0.35
C PHE A 399 -16.07 -14.14 -1.45
N PHE A 400 -15.52 -13.24 -2.27
CA PHE A 400 -16.24 -12.67 -3.40
C PHE A 400 -16.74 -13.76 -4.36
N ILE A 401 -15.85 -14.64 -4.82
CA ILE A 401 -16.20 -15.65 -5.84
C ILE A 401 -17.22 -16.67 -5.35
N ILE A 402 -17.13 -17.09 -4.08
CA ILE A 402 -18.07 -18.07 -3.52
C ILE A 402 -19.45 -17.44 -3.31
N PHE A 403 -19.51 -16.20 -2.82
CA PHE A 403 -20.73 -15.63 -2.26
C PHE A 403 -21.41 -14.53 -3.08
N TYR A 404 -20.79 -13.99 -4.15
CA TYR A 404 -21.35 -12.82 -4.87
C TYR A 404 -22.76 -13.02 -5.44
N GLN A 405 -23.17 -14.27 -5.70
CA GLN A 405 -24.50 -14.61 -6.23
C GLN A 405 -25.51 -15.03 -5.15
N ILE A 406 -25.09 -15.19 -3.90
CA ILE A 406 -25.90 -15.79 -2.84
C ILE A 406 -26.69 -14.71 -2.08
N PHE A 407 -26.09 -13.53 -1.88
CA PHE A 407 -26.64 -12.51 -1.00
C PHE A 407 -27.63 -11.58 -1.70
N SER A 408 -28.81 -11.40 -1.11
CA SER A 408 -29.76 -10.37 -1.53
C SER A 408 -29.31 -8.97 -1.09
N LYS A 409 -29.72 -7.92 -1.80
CA LYS A 409 -29.38 -6.52 -1.46
C LYS A 409 -29.74 -6.15 -0.02
N LYS A 410 -30.91 -6.59 0.46
CA LYS A 410 -31.37 -6.31 1.84
C LYS A 410 -30.44 -6.95 2.87
N LEU A 411 -30.06 -8.21 2.64
CA LEU A 411 -29.13 -8.92 3.52
C LEU A 411 -27.74 -8.25 3.50
N ILE A 412 -27.24 -7.86 2.33
CA ILE A 412 -25.96 -7.14 2.19
C ILE A 412 -25.95 -5.87 3.03
N LEU A 413 -26.99 -5.04 2.91
CA LEU A 413 -27.08 -3.78 3.65
C LEU A 413 -27.17 -4.04 5.16
N LEU A 414 -27.99 -5.01 5.60
CA LEU A 414 -28.10 -5.37 7.02
C LEU A 414 -26.75 -5.84 7.58
N THR A 415 -26.10 -6.81 6.93
CA THR A 415 -24.80 -7.34 7.34
C THR A 415 -23.74 -6.24 7.34
N THR A 416 -23.71 -5.38 6.32
CA THR A 416 -22.77 -4.26 6.27
C THR A 416 -22.98 -3.31 7.44
N SER A 417 -24.23 -2.94 7.75
CA SER A 417 -24.53 -2.07 8.89
C SER A 417 -24.05 -2.65 10.22
N ILE A 418 -24.31 -3.94 10.46
CA ILE A 418 -23.83 -4.65 11.67
C ILE A 418 -22.30 -4.61 11.75
N LEU A 419 -21.62 -4.93 10.65
CA LEU A 419 -20.15 -4.95 10.59
C LEU A 419 -19.53 -3.54 10.71
N VAL A 420 -20.19 -2.50 10.20
CA VAL A 420 -19.77 -1.11 10.41
C VAL A 420 -19.87 -0.73 11.89
N ILE A 421 -20.93 -1.15 12.59
CA ILE A 421 -21.05 -0.94 14.04
C ILE A 421 -19.89 -1.64 14.78
N PHE A 422 -19.56 -2.88 14.40
CA PHE A 422 -18.39 -3.55 14.96
C PHE A 422 -17.07 -2.80 14.69
N SER A 423 -16.89 -2.30 13.47
CA SER A 423 -15.70 -1.51 13.11
C SER A 423 -15.62 -0.19 13.89
N PHE A 424 -16.76 0.44 14.13
CA PHE A 424 -16.88 1.62 14.99
C PHE A 424 -16.48 1.29 16.43
N LEU A 425 -17.00 0.22 17.01
CA LEU A 425 -16.67 -0.21 18.38
C LEU A 425 -15.19 -0.54 18.50
N PHE A 426 -14.64 -1.23 17.49
CA PHE A 426 -13.22 -1.58 17.40
C PHE A 426 -12.32 -0.34 17.46
N LEU A 427 -12.62 0.69 16.66
CA LEU A 427 -11.82 1.93 16.62
C LEU A 427 -12.03 2.80 17.87
N SER A 428 -13.25 2.87 18.39
CA SER A 428 -13.63 3.77 19.47
C SER A 428 -13.21 3.28 20.86
N PHE A 429 -13.25 1.96 21.08
CA PHE A 429 -13.01 1.33 22.39
C PHE A 429 -11.87 0.29 22.33
N PRO A 430 -10.63 0.72 22.01
CA PRO A 430 -9.53 -0.22 21.82
C PRO A 430 -9.14 -1.00 23.08
N GLN A 431 -9.43 -0.49 24.29
CA GLN A 431 -9.19 -1.20 25.55
C GLN A 431 -9.90 -2.56 25.60
N ILE A 432 -11.11 -2.67 25.03
CA ILE A 432 -11.85 -3.93 24.97
C ILE A 432 -11.04 -4.96 24.16
N ILE A 433 -10.47 -4.54 23.03
CA ILE A 433 -9.65 -5.40 22.17
C ILE A 433 -8.31 -5.74 22.83
N LYS A 434 -7.65 -4.76 23.46
CA LYS A 434 -6.37 -4.98 24.16
C LYS A 434 -6.50 -6.03 25.27
N ASN A 435 -7.60 -5.98 26.02
CA ASN A 435 -7.83 -6.89 27.15
C ASN A 435 -8.28 -8.29 26.67
N ASN A 436 -9.16 -8.36 25.66
CA ASN A 436 -9.73 -9.63 25.21
C ASN A 436 -8.89 -10.35 24.14
N VAL A 437 -8.02 -9.63 23.42
CA VAL A 437 -7.17 -10.17 22.35
C VAL A 437 -5.73 -9.64 22.52
N PRO A 438 -5.01 -10.06 23.59
CA PRO A 438 -3.67 -9.55 23.88
C PRO A 438 -2.63 -9.88 22.79
N SER A 439 -2.89 -10.92 21.98
CA SER A 439 -2.05 -11.26 20.82
C SER A 439 -2.11 -10.20 19.70
N PHE A 440 -3.12 -9.33 19.68
CA PHE A 440 -3.22 -8.22 18.73
C PHE A 440 -2.37 -7.02 19.18
N LYS A 441 -1.05 -7.14 19.05
CA LYS A 441 -0.08 -6.11 19.47
C LYS A 441 -0.30 -4.73 18.82
N LEU A 442 -0.87 -4.69 17.61
CA LEU A 442 -1.21 -3.43 16.93
C LEU A 442 -2.25 -2.60 17.69
N GLY A 443 -3.08 -3.27 18.50
CA GLY A 443 -4.07 -2.61 19.37
C GLY A 443 -3.42 -1.58 20.29
N ASN A 444 -2.16 -1.77 20.69
CA ASN A 444 -1.43 -0.84 21.56
C ASN A 444 -1.32 0.58 21.00
N TYR A 445 -1.28 0.74 19.68
CA TYR A 445 -1.23 2.04 19.00
C TYR A 445 -2.61 2.70 18.86
N MET A 446 -3.69 1.99 19.17
CA MET A 446 -5.05 2.55 19.13
C MET A 446 -5.34 3.31 20.43
N LEU A 447 -5.72 4.59 20.30
CA LEU A 447 -6.01 5.49 21.42
C LEU A 447 -7.50 5.88 21.56
N GLY A 448 -8.37 5.37 20.69
CA GLY A 448 -9.80 5.65 20.73
C GLY A 448 -10.16 7.04 20.20
N ILE A 449 -11.27 7.58 20.72
CA ILE A 449 -11.82 8.89 20.32
C ILE A 449 -10.98 10.03 20.91
N SER A 450 -10.70 11.05 20.12
CA SER A 450 -9.99 12.27 20.51
C SER A 450 -10.86 13.51 20.26
N LYS A 451 -10.79 14.49 21.17
CA LYS A 451 -11.63 15.71 21.14
C LYS A 451 -11.46 16.52 19.85
N ASP A 452 -10.25 16.54 19.30
CA ASP A 452 -9.91 17.33 18.11
C ASP A 452 -10.38 16.69 16.79
N GLN A 453 -10.84 15.43 16.82
CA GLN A 453 -11.15 14.62 15.63
C GLN A 453 -12.19 15.24 14.72
N TRP A 454 -13.11 16.06 15.25
CA TRP A 454 -14.11 16.78 14.47
C TRP A 454 -13.48 17.73 13.45
N ILE A 455 -12.42 18.45 13.84
CA ILE A 455 -11.74 19.40 12.96
C ILE A 455 -10.65 18.67 12.17
N LYS A 456 -9.58 18.24 12.85
CA LYS A 456 -8.41 17.56 12.26
C LYS A 456 -8.41 16.08 12.64
N PRO A 457 -8.00 15.16 11.76
CA PRO A 457 -7.86 13.76 12.14
C PRO A 457 -6.81 13.62 13.25
N ALA A 458 -6.91 12.55 14.03
CA ALA A 458 -5.93 12.22 15.05
C ALA A 458 -4.63 11.69 14.40
N TYR A 459 -3.48 12.14 14.91
CA TYR A 459 -2.16 11.77 14.38
C TYR A 459 -1.12 11.81 15.49
N PHE A 460 -0.05 11.04 15.31
CA PHE A 460 1.10 11.07 16.21
C PHE A 460 2.07 12.18 15.82
N LYS A 461 2.64 12.83 16.84
CA LYS A 461 3.76 13.77 16.68
C LYS A 461 4.99 13.23 17.38
N LEU A 462 6.13 13.25 16.71
CA LEU A 462 7.39 12.78 17.25
C LEU A 462 8.52 13.75 16.89
N ASN A 463 8.54 14.88 17.60
CA ASN A 463 9.50 15.97 17.39
C ASN A 463 10.72 15.90 18.33
N ASN A 464 11.00 14.74 18.93
CA ASN A 464 12.12 14.58 19.86
C ASN A 464 13.26 13.80 19.18
N TYR A 465 14.24 14.54 18.66
CA TYR A 465 15.39 13.98 17.95
C TYR A 465 16.70 14.66 18.35
N LYS A 466 17.82 14.00 18.04
CA LYS A 466 19.17 14.57 18.08
C LYS A 466 19.80 14.48 16.70
N THR A 467 20.61 15.47 16.36
CA THR A 467 21.33 15.53 15.09
C THR A 467 22.78 15.14 15.28
N TYR A 468 23.29 14.32 14.36
CA TYR A 468 24.67 13.84 14.36
C TYR A 468 25.29 14.00 12.97
N LYS A 469 26.61 13.80 12.92
CA LYS A 469 27.38 13.82 11.68
C LYS A 469 28.43 12.70 11.69
N ILE A 470 28.45 11.89 10.63
CA ILE A 470 29.46 10.85 10.39
C ILE A 470 29.92 10.97 8.93
N GLY A 471 31.23 11.12 8.73
CA GLY A 471 31.78 11.44 7.41
C GLY A 471 31.15 12.70 6.81
N ASN A 472 30.62 12.60 5.59
CA ASN A 472 29.92 13.71 4.92
C ASN A 472 28.43 13.81 5.27
N LEU A 473 27.82 12.80 5.92
CA LEU A 473 26.40 12.76 6.19
C LEU A 473 26.04 13.40 7.54
N LYS A 474 25.14 14.41 7.51
CA LYS A 474 24.44 14.95 8.68
C LYS A 474 23.03 14.34 8.72
N PHE A 475 22.64 13.78 9.85
CA PHE A 475 21.38 13.03 9.98
C PHE A 475 20.76 13.18 11.37
N ASN A 476 19.45 12.93 11.44
CA ASN A 476 18.65 13.00 12.65
C ASN A 476 18.27 11.61 13.14
N ILE A 477 18.25 11.45 14.47
CA ILE A 477 17.88 10.22 15.14
C ILE A 477 16.84 10.55 16.20
N VAL A 478 15.73 9.83 16.15
CA VAL A 478 14.66 9.93 17.13
C VAL A 478 15.10 9.39 18.50
N LYS A 479 14.60 9.99 19.59
CA LYS A 479 14.85 9.49 20.96
C LYS A 479 13.73 8.58 21.44
N ASN A 480 14.09 7.53 22.18
CA ASN A 480 13.17 6.64 22.90
C ASN A 480 12.05 6.05 22.02
N TYR A 481 12.30 5.87 20.72
CA TYR A 481 11.32 5.32 19.78
C TYR A 481 12.03 4.64 18.60
N PRO A 482 11.50 3.52 18.07
CA PRO A 482 12.20 2.74 17.06
C PRO A 482 12.14 3.31 15.62
N PHE A 483 11.20 4.20 15.30
CA PHE A 483 10.98 4.68 13.93
C PHE A 483 11.05 6.21 13.79
N SER A 484 11.75 6.69 12.76
CA SER A 484 11.98 8.13 12.53
C SER A 484 10.89 8.80 11.66
N PHE A 485 9.61 8.51 11.90
CA PHE A 485 8.49 8.87 11.01
C PHE A 485 8.16 10.37 10.93
N ASP A 486 8.22 11.08 12.06
CA ASP A 486 7.94 12.53 12.13
C ASP A 486 9.24 13.35 12.32
N THR A 487 10.39 12.72 12.08
CA THR A 487 11.70 13.35 12.25
C THR A 487 12.13 14.07 10.97
N PRO A 488 12.75 15.26 11.03
CA PRO A 488 13.27 15.94 9.83
C PRO A 488 14.29 15.09 9.08
N ILE A 489 14.24 15.11 7.74
CA ILE A 489 15.17 14.35 6.89
C ILE A 489 16.50 15.10 6.70
N PRO A 490 17.64 14.40 6.45
CA PRO A 490 17.80 12.96 6.49
C PRO A 490 17.65 12.42 7.92
N SER A 491 16.85 11.36 8.08
CA SER A 491 16.68 10.66 9.34
C SER A 491 17.02 9.18 9.15
N ILE A 492 17.60 8.58 10.18
CA ILE A 492 17.94 7.15 10.21
C ILE A 492 17.27 6.54 11.44
N SER A 493 16.59 5.40 11.27
CA SER A 493 15.96 4.70 12.40
C SER A 493 17.04 4.05 13.27
N PRO A 494 16.91 4.05 14.62
CA PRO A 494 17.97 3.57 15.52
C PRO A 494 18.46 2.14 15.26
N GLU A 495 17.60 1.24 14.76
CA GLU A 495 17.95 -0.15 14.44
C GLU A 495 19.01 -0.23 13.33
N TYR A 496 18.89 0.56 12.27
CA TYR A 496 19.85 0.56 11.16
C TYR A 496 21.25 1.04 11.57
N LEU A 497 21.35 1.92 12.56
CA LEU A 497 22.67 2.33 13.07
C LEU A 497 23.40 1.17 13.75
N LYS A 498 22.66 0.26 14.40
CA LYS A 498 23.23 -0.95 14.98
C LYS A 498 23.65 -1.92 13.88
N GLU A 499 22.83 -2.08 12.84
CA GLU A 499 23.15 -2.93 11.69
C GLU A 499 24.38 -2.42 10.93
N ASP A 500 24.45 -1.13 10.64
CA ASP A 500 25.59 -0.45 10.01
C ASP A 500 26.88 -0.65 10.80
N LEU A 501 26.81 -0.43 12.13
CA LEU A 501 27.95 -0.62 13.01
C LEU A 501 28.44 -2.08 13.00
N ASN A 502 27.52 -3.05 13.04
CA ASN A 502 27.84 -4.47 13.00
C ASN A 502 28.43 -4.90 11.65
N ALA A 503 28.00 -4.27 10.56
CA ALA A 503 28.52 -4.51 9.22
C ALA A 503 29.82 -3.73 8.93
N GLY A 504 30.26 -2.84 9.83
CA GLY A 504 31.47 -2.03 9.65
C GLY A 504 31.34 -1.00 8.51
N ILE A 505 30.12 -0.58 8.19
CA ILE A 505 29.81 0.35 7.11
C ILE A 505 28.95 1.50 7.62
N PHE A 506 28.81 2.54 6.81
CA PHE A 506 27.87 3.62 7.07
C PHE A 506 27.47 4.30 5.75
N PRO A 507 26.21 4.76 5.60
CA PRO A 507 25.79 5.54 4.44
C PRO A 507 26.52 6.88 4.34
N GLN A 508 26.86 7.25 3.12
CA GLN A 508 27.50 8.52 2.76
C GLN A 508 26.80 9.10 1.54
N MET A 509 26.75 10.43 1.46
CA MET A 509 26.21 11.11 0.28
C MET A 509 27.17 10.92 -0.91
N ILE A 510 26.63 10.73 -2.11
CA ILE A 510 27.41 10.59 -3.35
C ILE A 510 28.16 11.90 -3.64
N THR A 511 27.48 13.02 -3.47
CA THR A 511 28.04 14.38 -3.57
C THR A 511 27.69 15.17 -2.31
N ASN A 512 27.91 16.49 -2.32
CA ASN A 512 27.44 17.37 -1.24
C ASN A 512 25.92 17.63 -1.30
N ASN A 513 25.24 17.21 -2.38
CA ASN A 513 23.80 17.36 -2.55
C ASN A 513 23.08 16.06 -2.18
N ILE A 514 22.14 16.15 -1.23
CA ILE A 514 21.33 15.02 -0.76
C ILE A 514 20.54 14.37 -1.91
N LYS A 515 20.12 15.17 -2.90
CA LYS A 515 19.33 14.68 -4.05
C LYS A 515 20.11 13.68 -4.92
N ASP A 516 21.44 13.81 -4.96
CA ASP A 516 22.27 12.96 -5.82
C ASP A 516 22.34 11.51 -5.31
N GLY A 517 22.04 11.32 -4.03
CA GLY A 517 21.81 10.01 -3.43
C GLY A 517 22.86 9.54 -2.45
N PHE A 518 22.75 8.26 -2.08
CA PHE A 518 23.54 7.64 -1.03
C PHE A 518 24.21 6.35 -1.51
N ILE A 519 25.41 6.12 -0.97
CA ILE A 519 26.19 4.89 -1.09
C ILE A 519 26.69 4.47 0.29
N TRP A 520 26.89 3.18 0.53
CA TRP A 520 27.57 2.74 1.74
C TRP A 520 29.10 2.83 1.56
N LYS A 521 29.82 3.18 2.63
CA LYS A 521 31.29 3.10 2.69
C LYS A 521 31.72 2.37 3.94
N LYS A 522 32.89 1.72 3.89
CA LYS A 522 33.52 1.14 5.09
C LYS A 522 33.84 2.25 6.10
N LEU A 523 33.57 1.99 7.37
CA LEU A 523 33.88 2.91 8.46
C LEU A 523 35.40 3.00 8.66
N SER A 524 35.90 4.23 8.75
CA SER A 524 37.23 4.49 9.34
C SER A 524 37.18 4.29 10.85
N VAL A 525 38.32 4.00 11.49
CA VAL A 525 38.44 3.84 12.95
C VAL A 525 37.82 5.00 13.73
N GLU A 526 38.00 6.25 13.28
CA GLU A 526 37.41 7.43 13.94
C GLU A 526 35.87 7.45 13.84
N ASN A 527 35.33 7.30 12.63
CA ASN A 527 33.88 7.24 12.40
C ASN A 527 33.23 6.06 13.12
N GLU A 528 33.90 4.91 13.21
CA GLU A 528 33.41 3.77 13.97
C GLU A 528 33.31 4.10 15.47
N ARG A 529 34.33 4.72 16.04
CA ARG A 529 34.29 5.20 17.45
C ARG A 529 33.15 6.21 17.66
N LYS A 530 32.92 7.12 16.71
CA LYS A 530 31.79 8.07 16.75
C LYS A 530 30.44 7.35 16.72
N LEU A 531 30.25 6.40 15.80
CA LEU A 531 29.03 5.60 15.69
C LEU A 531 28.79 4.76 16.95
N ARG A 532 29.83 4.16 17.53
CA ARG A 532 29.74 3.42 18.81
C ARG A 532 29.29 4.31 19.98
N LYS A 533 29.75 5.56 20.04
CA LYS A 533 29.31 6.53 21.07
C LYS A 533 27.84 6.89 20.89
N ILE A 534 27.43 7.10 19.65
CA ILE A 534 26.04 7.35 19.24
C ILE A 534 25.16 6.19 19.70
N VAL A 535 25.44 4.94 19.29
CA VAL A 535 24.64 3.77 19.65
C VAL A 535 24.56 3.49 21.17
N LYS A 536 25.52 3.99 21.97
CA LYS A 536 25.58 3.82 23.43
C LYS A 536 24.97 4.97 24.24
N ASP A 537 24.56 6.07 23.61
CA ASP A 537 23.97 7.20 24.33
C ASP A 537 22.63 6.76 24.96
N PRO A 538 22.39 7.00 26.26
CA PRO A 538 21.19 6.53 26.96
C PRO A 538 19.87 7.18 26.48
N GLY A 539 19.92 8.13 25.55
CA GLY A 539 18.74 8.62 24.83
C GLY A 539 18.35 7.82 23.58
N TYR A 540 19.02 6.69 23.32
CA TYR A 540 18.76 5.73 22.24
C TYR A 540 17.87 4.58 22.65
#